data_AF-R2NLS1-F1
#
_entry.id   AF-R2NLS1-F1
#
_cell.length_a   1.000
_cell.length_b   1.000
_cell.length_c   1.000
_cell.angle_alpha   90.00
_cell.angle_beta   90.00
_cell.angle_gamma   90.00
#
_symmetry.space_group_name_H-M   'P 1'
#
loop_
_entity.id
_entity.type
_entity.pdbx_description
1 polymer ?
#
loop_
_entity_poly.entity_id
_entity_poly.type
_entity_poly.pdbx_seq_one_letter_code
_entity_poly.pdbx_strand_id
1 'polypeptide(L)'
;MIERIAAASIILKKFAALNCFICLATHDVELSRILGDRYENYHFREVITAEDILFDFTLREGVTTGSNAIKLLAYCHYDQEIVSQAEAYAEKYRASGEWKIL
;
A
#
# COMPACT_ATOMS: atom_id res chain seq x y z
N MET A 1 -9.60 5.23 11.36
CA MET A 1 -8.66 4.21 10.84
C MET A 1 -7.42 4.06 11.74
N ILE A 2 -7.20 4.99 12.68
CA ILE A 2 -6.17 4.89 13.72
C ILE A 2 -6.46 3.71 14.65
N GLU A 3 -7.73 3.48 14.97
CA GLU A 3 -8.21 2.44 15.87
C GLU A 3 -7.86 1.03 15.34
N ARG A 4 -7.96 0.83 14.02
CA ARG A 4 -7.59 -0.44 13.37
C ARG A 4 -6.09 -0.71 13.51
N ILE A 5 -5.26 0.28 13.18
CA ILE A 5 -3.80 0.16 13.27
C ILE A 5 -3.39 -0.09 14.73
N ALA A 6 -3.98 0.63 15.68
CA ALA A 6 -3.74 0.45 17.11
C ALA A 6 -4.07 -0.97 17.56
N ALA A 7 -5.28 -1.47 17.25
CA ALA A 7 -5.69 -2.82 17.61
C ALA A 7 -4.78 -3.89 16.98
N ALA A 8 -4.52 -3.79 15.68
CA ALA A 8 -3.66 -4.73 14.95
C ALA A 8 -2.24 -4.76 15.54
N SER A 9 -1.66 -3.60 15.87
CA SER A 9 -0.30 -3.54 16.43
C SER A 9 -0.16 -4.29 17.75
N ILE A 10 -1.16 -4.21 18.64
CA ILE A 10 -1.15 -4.90 19.94
C ILE A 10 -1.35 -6.41 19.77
N ILE A 11 -2.27 -6.80 18.89
CA ILE A 11 -2.54 -8.21 18.58
C ILE A 11 -1.28 -8.88 17.99
N LEU A 12 -0.67 -8.25 16.99
CA LEU A 12 0.55 -8.77 16.35
C LEU A 12 1.74 -8.78 17.33
N LYS A 13 1.90 -7.75 18.16
CA LYS A 13 2.90 -7.78 19.24
C LYS A 13 2.73 -8.98 20.17
N LYS A 14 1.50 -9.39 20.49
CA LYS A 14 1.24 -10.58 21.30
C LYS A 14 1.62 -11.86 20.56
N PHE A 15 1.25 -11.98 19.29
CA PHE A 15 1.61 -13.15 18.49
C PHE A 15 3.12 -13.32 18.31
N ALA A 16 3.88 -12.23 18.13
CA ALA A 16 5.33 -12.26 18.03
C ALA A 16 6.04 -12.86 19.27
N ALA A 17 5.34 -12.97 20.41
CA ALA A 17 5.86 -13.59 21.63
C ALA A 17 5.40 -15.05 21.83
N LEU A 18 4.56 -15.59 20.92
CA LEU A 18 4.07 -16.97 20.96
C LEU A 18 4.89 -17.85 20.01
N ASN A 19 4.94 -19.15 20.29
CA ASN A 19 5.57 -20.12 19.41
C ASN A 19 4.68 -20.43 18.20
N CYS A 20 4.58 -19.49 17.26
CA CYS A 20 3.74 -19.62 16.07
C CYS A 20 4.41 -18.96 14.85
N PHE A 21 3.99 -19.39 13.66
CA PHE A 21 4.36 -18.78 12.40
C PHE A 21 3.18 -17.97 11.86
N ILE A 22 3.41 -16.73 11.42
CA ILE A 22 2.38 -15.83 10.90
C ILE A 22 2.82 -15.22 9.59
N CYS A 23 1.92 -15.28 8.61
CA CYS A 23 1.94 -14.43 7.42
C CYS A 23 0.77 -13.44 7.53
N LEU A 24 1.05 -12.15 7.35
CA LEU A 24 0.06 -11.08 7.36
C LEU A 24 0.08 -10.34 6.02
N ALA A 25 -1.08 -10.22 5.39
CA ALA A 25 -1.29 -9.30 4.28
C ALA A 25 -2.03 -8.06 4.81
N THR A 26 -1.52 -6.86 4.53
CA THR A 26 -2.15 -5.60 4.94
C THR A 26 -1.84 -4.47 3.97
N HIS A 27 -2.75 -3.49 3.88
CA HIS A 27 -2.53 -2.22 3.19
C HIS A 27 -2.06 -1.10 4.15
N ASP A 28 -2.03 -1.36 5.46
CA ASP A 28 -1.62 -0.40 6.47
C ASP A 28 -0.09 -0.28 6.52
N VAL A 29 0.47 0.66 5.75
CA VAL A 29 1.92 0.89 5.68
C VAL A 29 2.50 1.27 7.05
N GLU A 30 1.73 1.92 7.91
CA GLU A 30 2.13 2.28 9.27
C GLU A 30 2.48 1.06 10.13
N LEU A 31 1.82 -0.08 9.92
CA LEU A 31 2.13 -1.31 10.66
C LEU A 31 3.55 -1.79 10.36
N SER A 32 4.04 -1.61 9.13
CA SER A 32 5.42 -2.00 8.78
C SER A 32 6.46 -1.25 9.60
N ARG A 33 6.17 0.02 9.96
CA ARG A 33 7.03 0.84 10.83
C ARG A 33 6.86 0.48 12.30
N ILE A 34 5.63 0.28 12.77
CA ILE A 34 5.35 -0.02 14.19
C ILE A 34 5.95 -1.38 14.60
N LEU A 35 5.99 -2.34 13.67
CA LEU A 35 6.35 -3.72 13.93
C LEU A 35 7.67 -4.17 13.26
N GLY A 36 8.42 -3.23 12.67
CA GLY A 36 9.61 -3.54 11.88
C GLY A 36 10.72 -4.31 12.60
N ASP A 37 10.79 -4.21 13.94
CA ASP A 37 11.76 -4.97 14.75
C ASP A 37 11.30 -6.39 15.10
N ARG A 38 10.06 -6.76 14.74
CA ARG A 38 9.41 -8.03 15.13
C ARG A 38 8.99 -8.88 13.95
N TYR A 39 8.78 -8.25 12.80
CA TYR A 39 8.31 -8.89 11.59
C TYR A 39 9.15 -8.42 10.42
N GLU A 40 9.50 -9.37 9.55
CA GLU A 40 10.08 -9.06 8.26
C GLU A 40 8.98 -8.58 7.31
N ASN A 41 9.27 -7.51 6.56
CA ASN A 41 8.32 -6.96 5.60
C ASN A 41 8.62 -7.52 4.21
N TYR A 42 7.55 -7.86 3.50
CA TYR A 42 7.61 -8.30 2.12
C TYR A 42 6.49 -7.67 1.30
N HIS A 43 6.70 -7.55 -0.01
CA HIS A 43 5.70 -7.03 -0.94
C HIS A 43 5.76 -7.76 -2.29
N PHE A 44 4.63 -7.69 -3.00
CA PHE A 44 4.56 -7.98 -4.43
C PHE A 44 4.73 -6.68 -5.22
N ARG A 45 5.12 -6.81 -6.50
CA ARG A 45 5.15 -5.70 -7.43
C ARG A 45 4.33 -6.00 -8.66
N GLU A 46 3.66 -4.96 -9.11
CA GLU A 46 2.99 -4.90 -10.39
C GLU A 46 3.61 -3.84 -11.28
N VAL A 47 3.69 -4.14 -12.57
CA VAL A 47 4.06 -3.21 -13.63
C VAL A 47 2.82 -3.00 -14.48
N ILE A 48 2.28 -1.79 -14.45
CA ILE A 48 1.16 -1.41 -15.32
C ILE A 48 1.75 -0.82 -16.59
N THR A 49 1.37 -1.42 -17.72
CA THR A 49 1.67 -0.95 -19.07
C THR A 49 0.41 -0.37 -19.70
N ALA A 50 0.52 0.16 -20.93
CA ALA A 50 -0.64 0.64 -21.66
C ALA A 50 -1.62 -0.50 -22.04
N GLU A 51 -1.11 -1.72 -22.20
CA GLU A 51 -1.87 -2.86 -22.72
C GLU A 51 -2.21 -3.92 -21.67
N ASP A 52 -1.45 -4.00 -20.58
CA ASP A 52 -1.58 -5.08 -19.59
C ASP A 52 -1.08 -4.69 -18.18
N ILE A 53 -1.52 -5.44 -17.17
CA ILE A 53 -1.04 -5.39 -15.79
C ILE A 53 -0.23 -6.65 -15.51
N LEU A 54 1.08 -6.49 -15.38
CA LEU A 54 1.99 -7.60 -15.13
C LEU A 54 2.29 -7.73 -13.64
N PHE A 55 1.96 -8.88 -13.07
CA PHE A 55 2.38 -9.26 -11.73
C PHE A 55 3.54 -10.25 -11.83
N ASP A 56 4.64 -9.98 -11.12
CA ASP A 56 5.79 -10.89 -11.12
C ASP A 56 5.63 -12.07 -10.15
N PHE A 57 4.56 -12.07 -9.35
CA PHE A 57 4.22 -13.06 -8.32
C PHE A 57 5.41 -13.41 -7.40
N THR A 58 6.35 -12.49 -7.26
CA THR A 58 7.58 -12.71 -6.51
C THR A 58 7.52 -11.96 -5.19
N LEU A 59 7.74 -12.67 -4.09
CA LEU A 59 7.82 -12.06 -2.77
C LEU A 59 9.16 -11.33 -2.64
N ARG A 60 9.12 -10.00 -2.49
CA ARG A 60 10.31 -9.15 -2.40
C ARG A 60 10.45 -8.56 -1.01
N GLU A 61 11.67 -8.54 -0.49
CA GLU A 61 11.96 -7.94 0.81
C GLU A 61 11.63 -6.44 0.84
N GLY A 62 11.20 -5.97 2.01
CA GLY A 62 10.86 -4.58 2.29
C GLY A 62 9.41 -4.22 2.03
N VAL A 63 9.10 -2.94 2.24
CA VAL A 63 7.76 -2.36 2.07
C VAL A 63 7.61 -1.87 0.63
N THR A 64 6.41 -2.02 0.04
CA THR A 64 6.14 -1.43 -1.27
C THR A 64 6.22 0.10 -1.21
N THR A 65 6.86 0.70 -2.22
CA THR A 65 6.96 2.16 -2.37
C THR A 65 5.93 2.73 -3.34
N GLY A 66 5.20 1.86 -4.05
CA GLY A 66 4.27 2.23 -5.12
C GLY A 66 2.81 2.13 -4.70
N SER A 67 1.98 3.05 -5.22
CA SER A 67 0.53 2.90 -5.27
C SER A 67 0.09 3.09 -6.71
N ASN A 68 -0.53 2.05 -7.28
CA ASN A 68 -0.85 1.97 -8.69
C ASN A 68 -2.36 2.10 -8.99
N ALA A 69 -3.18 2.40 -7.98
CA ALA A 69 -4.64 2.46 -8.12
C ALA A 69 -5.11 3.45 -9.21
N ILE A 70 -4.44 4.60 -9.36
CA ILE A 70 -4.82 5.59 -10.38
C ILE A 70 -4.41 5.13 -11.78
N LYS A 71 -3.26 4.45 -11.91
CA LYS A 71 -2.82 3.86 -13.18
C LYS A 71 -3.78 2.76 -13.66
N LEU A 72 -4.45 2.05 -12.75
CA LEU A 72 -5.50 1.10 -13.11
C LEU A 72 -6.68 1.79 -13.81
N LEU A 73 -7.00 3.05 -13.47
CA LEU A 73 -8.06 3.79 -14.16
C LEU A 73 -7.71 4.01 -15.63
N ALA A 74 -6.45 4.37 -15.92
CA ALA A 74 -5.96 4.53 -17.29
C ALA A 74 -6.04 3.21 -18.09
N TYR A 75 -5.61 2.10 -17.47
CA TYR A 75 -5.73 0.76 -18.05
C TYR A 75 -7.19 0.38 -18.32
N CYS A 76 -8.12 0.71 -17.42
CA CYS A 76 -9.55 0.49 -17.59
C CYS A 76 -10.22 1.46 -18.58
N HIS A 77 -9.45 2.25 -19.34
CA HIS A 77 -9.93 3.23 -20.32
C HIS A 77 -10.91 4.26 -19.76
N TYR A 78 -10.71 4.67 -18.50
CA TYR A 78 -11.39 5.86 -17.97
C TYR A 78 -10.95 7.11 -18.73
N ASP A 79 -11.80 8.14 -18.69
CA ASP A 79 -11.49 9.44 -19.30
C ASP A 79 -10.13 9.96 -18.82
N GLN A 80 -9.27 10.36 -19.77
CA GLN A 80 -7.93 10.85 -19.47
C GLN A 80 -7.95 12.08 -18.57
N GLU A 81 -9.00 12.90 -18.64
CA GLU A 81 -9.19 14.03 -17.75
C GLU A 81 -9.41 13.57 -16.31
N ILE A 82 -10.22 12.52 -16.09
CA ILE A 82 -10.43 11.93 -14.76
C ILE A 82 -9.11 11.39 -14.19
N VAL A 83 -8.36 10.64 -15.01
CA VAL A 83 -7.07 10.07 -14.60
C VAL A 83 -6.10 11.19 -14.23
N SER A 84 -5.92 12.20 -15.09
CA SER A 84 -4.99 13.30 -14.86
C SER A 84 -5.36 14.12 -13.63
N GLN A 85 -6.65 14.42 -13.43
CA GLN A 85 -7.12 15.12 -12.23
C GLN A 85 -6.85 14.30 -10.95
N ALA A 86 -7.10 12.98 -10.98
CA ALA A 86 -6.81 12.10 -9.86
C ALA A 86 -5.31 12.04 -9.52
N GLU A 87 -4.44 11.94 -10.55
CA GLU A 87 -2.99 11.97 -10.36
C GLU A 87 -2.52 13.28 -9.76
N ALA A 88 -2.97 14.42 -10.30
CA ALA A 88 -2.62 15.74 -9.79
C ALA A 88 -3.12 15.97 -8.36
N TYR A 89 -4.30 15.43 -8.02
CA TYR A 89 -4.86 15.52 -6.68
C TYR A 89 -4.06 14.68 -5.67
N ALA A 90 -3.68 13.46 -6.04
CA ALA A 90 -2.85 12.59 -5.23
C ALA A 90 -1.44 13.17 -5.02
N GLU A 91 -0.83 13.76 -6.07
CA GLU A 91 0.50 14.37 -5.96
C GLU A 91 0.52 15.57 -5.01
N LYS A 92 -0.54 16.39 -5.04
CA LYS A 92 -0.69 17.47 -4.06
C LYS A 92 -0.75 16.95 -2.63
N TYR A 93 -1.51 15.89 -2.37
CA TYR A 93 -1.55 15.26 -1.05
C TYR A 93 -0.18 14.71 -0.62
N ARG A 94 0.57 14.08 -1.54
CA ARG A 94 1.93 13.59 -1.22
C ARG A 94 2.88 14.71 -0.85
N ALA A 95 2.74 15.88 -1.48
CA ALA A 95 3.58 17.05 -1.21
C ALA A 95 3.19 17.79 0.07
N SER A 96 1.89 17.93 0.37
CA SER A 96 1.40 18.74 1.50
C SER A 96 0.99 17.95 2.74
N GLY A 97 0.64 16.66 2.58
CA GLY A 97 -0.03 15.85 3.60
C GLY A 97 -1.51 16.20 3.80
N GLU A 98 -2.08 17.09 2.98
CA GLU A 98 -3.43 17.63 3.14
C GLU A 98 -4.26 17.50 1.86
N TRP A 99 -5.52 17.12 2.01
CA TRP A 99 -6.47 17.05 0.91
C TRP A 99 -7.10 18.42 0.64
N LYS A 100 -7.08 18.87 -0.62
CA LYS A 100 -7.83 20.06 -1.03
C LYS A 100 -9.31 19.69 -1.23
N ILE A 101 -10.24 20.55 -0.80
CA ILE A 101 -11.65 20.36 -1.13
C ILE A 101 -11.83 20.54 -2.65
N LEU A 102 -12.51 19.57 -3.29
CA LEU A 102 -12.89 19.61 -4.71
C LEU A 102 -14.16 20.44 -4.91
#